data_AF-A0A7S0L8D7-F1
#
_entry.id   AF-A0A7S0L8D7-F1
#
_cell.length_a   1.000
_cell.length_b   1.000
_cell.length_c   1.000
_cell.angle_alpha   90.00
_cell.angle_beta   90.00
_cell.angle_gamma   90.00
#
_symmetry.space_group_name_H-M   'P 1'
#
loop_
_entity.id
_entity.type
_entity.pdbx_description
1 polymer ?
#
loop_
_entity_poly.entity_id
_entity_poly.type
_entity_poly.pdbx_seq_one_letter_code
_entity_poly.pdbx_strand_id
1 'polypeptide(L)'
;ERIEINDDESTDHFENIQSTNWQTVRWKPPPAGAPLTGDKHIGWRTEFRSMEVQLTDFENAAFTVLVVLLSRVILYYDLNLYMPLSQVDENMRRAHKRDAINTQKFWFRQTVMPKVSERQSRDGCNSCGGDLSLQELSISEILQGKGEFRGLVPMIMAYLDMIDTDTNTMNMVCNYFQFICARAAGGLL
;
A
#
# COMPACT_ATOMS: atom_id res chain seq x y z
N GLU A 1 32.91 5.58 -17.57
CA GLU A 1 32.59 5.51 -19.01
C GLU A 1 31.33 6.28 -19.45
N ARG A 2 30.38 6.64 -18.57
CA ARG A 2 29.22 7.50 -18.92
C ARG A 2 29.21 8.84 -18.17
N ILE A 3 30.28 9.61 -18.32
CA ILE A 3 30.41 10.92 -17.64
C ILE A 3 29.58 11.98 -18.37
N GLU A 4 29.67 12.04 -19.70
CA GLU A 4 28.90 12.98 -20.52
C GLU A 4 27.74 12.21 -21.20
N ILE A 5 26.51 12.71 -21.05
CA ILE A 5 25.29 12.19 -21.68
C ILE A 5 24.40 13.35 -22.14
N ASN A 6 23.43 13.08 -23.01
CA ASN A 6 22.41 14.05 -23.39
C ASN A 6 21.22 13.98 -22.43
N ASP A 7 21.04 15.01 -21.60
CA ASP A 7 19.99 15.07 -20.56
C ASP A 7 18.56 15.10 -21.14
N ASP A 8 18.38 15.54 -22.40
CA ASP A 8 17.07 15.54 -23.06
C ASP A 8 16.62 14.13 -23.48
N GLU A 9 17.57 13.19 -23.62
CA GLU A 9 17.32 11.84 -24.15
C GLU A 9 17.61 10.73 -23.12
N SER A 10 18.41 11.00 -22.09
CA SER A 10 18.88 10.02 -21.12
C SER A 10 18.61 10.43 -19.68
N THR A 11 18.18 9.46 -18.87
CA THR A 11 17.99 9.61 -17.41
C THR A 11 19.06 8.87 -16.62
N ASP A 12 20.18 8.46 -17.23
CA ASP A 12 21.19 7.60 -16.60
C ASP A 12 21.78 8.22 -15.33
N HIS A 13 22.11 9.52 -15.35
CA HIS A 13 22.65 10.21 -14.18
C HIS A 13 21.62 10.29 -13.04
N PHE A 14 20.35 10.53 -13.37
CA PHE A 14 19.25 10.49 -12.42
C PHE A 14 19.08 9.07 -11.83
N GLU A 15 19.07 8.04 -12.67
CA GLU A 15 18.90 6.65 -12.24
C GLU A 15 20.08 6.17 -11.40
N ASN A 16 21.29 6.67 -11.61
CA ASN A 16 22.43 6.36 -10.74
C ASN A 16 22.16 6.76 -9.28
N ILE A 17 21.51 7.90 -9.05
CA ILE A 17 21.09 8.33 -7.72
C ILE A 17 19.83 7.59 -7.28
N GLN A 18 18.81 7.51 -8.13
CA GLN A 18 17.51 6.99 -7.72
C GLN A 18 17.53 5.47 -7.48
N SER A 19 18.25 4.72 -8.30
CA SER A 19 18.35 3.26 -8.17
C SER A 19 19.12 2.83 -6.93
N THR A 20 20.00 3.69 -6.41
CA THR A 20 20.84 3.48 -5.22
C THR A 20 20.25 4.07 -3.94
N ASN A 21 19.09 4.72 -4.02
CA ASN A 21 18.28 5.03 -2.85
C ASN A 21 17.26 3.90 -2.62
N TRP A 22 17.53 3.07 -1.61
CA TRP A 22 16.71 1.90 -1.27
C TRP A 22 15.81 2.17 -0.06
N GLN A 23 14.61 2.70 -0.35
CA GLN A 23 13.56 2.93 0.64
C GLN A 23 12.48 1.83 0.60
N THR A 24 11.54 1.85 1.55
CA THR A 24 10.41 0.89 1.62
C THR A 24 9.44 1.00 0.45
N VAL A 25 9.35 2.19 -0.15
CA VAL A 25 8.59 2.47 -1.37
C VAL A 25 9.47 3.31 -2.30
N ARG A 26 9.42 3.05 -3.60
CA ARG A 26 10.12 3.84 -4.62
C ARG A 26 9.14 4.43 -5.62
N TRP A 27 9.24 5.74 -5.79
CA TRP A 27 8.55 6.45 -6.86
C TRP A 27 9.40 6.41 -8.13
N LYS A 28 8.85 5.93 -9.23
CA LYS A 28 9.56 5.71 -10.49
C LYS A 28 8.98 6.60 -11.58
N PRO A 29 9.77 7.53 -12.16
CA PRO A 29 9.33 8.31 -13.30
C PRO A 29 9.10 7.42 -14.53
N PRO A 30 8.37 7.94 -15.53
CA PRO A 30 8.35 7.35 -16.86
C PRO A 30 9.78 7.33 -17.45
N PRO A 31 10.14 6.29 -18.23
CA PRO A 31 11.43 6.26 -18.91
C PRO A 31 11.59 7.43 -19.90
N ALA A 32 12.81 7.91 -20.10
CA ALA A 32 13.10 8.87 -21.17
C ALA A 32 12.67 8.32 -22.54
N GLY A 33 12.06 9.18 -23.36
CA GLY A 33 11.58 8.81 -24.70
C GLY A 33 10.40 7.83 -24.72
N ALA A 34 9.77 7.53 -23.57
CA ALA A 34 8.57 6.69 -23.55
C ALA A 34 7.42 7.37 -24.32
N PRO A 35 6.71 6.65 -25.21
CA PRO A 35 5.56 7.21 -25.91
C PRO A 35 4.49 7.68 -24.92
N LEU A 36 3.94 8.88 -25.09
CA LEU A 36 2.89 9.43 -24.19
C LEU A 36 1.58 8.63 -24.24
N THR A 37 1.37 7.86 -25.32
CA THR A 37 0.15 7.08 -25.57
C THR A 37 0.48 5.78 -26.30
N GLY A 38 -0.39 4.78 -26.20
CA GLY A 38 -0.30 3.50 -26.91
C GLY A 38 0.28 2.38 -26.05
N ASP A 39 0.38 1.18 -26.64
CA ASP A 39 0.65 -0.08 -25.92
C ASP A 39 2.03 -0.14 -25.24
N LYS A 40 2.95 0.74 -25.62
CA LYS A 40 4.30 0.84 -25.04
C LYS A 40 4.45 1.98 -24.03
N HIS A 41 3.38 2.74 -23.73
CA HIS A 41 3.43 3.81 -22.75
C HIS A 41 3.67 3.25 -21.35
N ILE A 42 4.69 3.80 -20.67
CA ILE A 42 5.00 3.50 -19.28
C ILE A 42 4.87 4.81 -18.50
N GLY A 43 3.83 4.91 -17.67
CA GLY A 43 3.59 6.09 -16.85
C GLY A 43 4.39 6.12 -15.54
N TRP A 44 3.98 7.02 -14.65
CA TRP A 44 4.46 7.08 -13.27
C TRP A 44 4.10 5.80 -12.52
N ARG A 45 5.06 5.27 -11.76
CA ARG A 45 4.89 4.01 -11.03
C ARG A 45 5.33 4.14 -9.58
N THR A 46 4.75 3.30 -8.75
CA THR A 46 5.14 3.11 -7.36
C THR A 46 5.56 1.66 -7.18
N GLU A 47 6.74 1.45 -6.60
CA GLU A 47 7.27 0.13 -6.28
C GLU A 47 7.21 -0.09 -4.76
N PHE A 48 6.47 -1.12 -4.32
CA PHE A 48 6.36 -1.51 -2.93
C PHE A 48 7.44 -2.55 -2.59
N ARG A 49 8.31 -2.27 -1.61
CA ARG A 49 9.59 -2.99 -1.43
C ARG A 49 9.76 -3.64 -0.05
N SER A 50 8.77 -3.54 0.83
CA SER A 50 8.89 -4.01 2.22
C SER A 50 8.46 -5.46 2.45
N MET A 51 8.00 -6.18 1.42
CA MET A 51 7.57 -7.57 1.58
C MET A 51 8.76 -8.52 1.62
N GLU A 52 8.77 -9.44 2.58
CA GLU A 52 9.70 -10.57 2.60
C GLU A 52 9.20 -11.68 1.65
N VAL A 53 10.15 -12.32 0.94
CA VAL A 53 9.84 -13.47 0.08
C VAL A 53 9.42 -14.67 0.91
N GLN A 54 8.38 -15.37 0.47
CA GLN A 54 7.83 -16.56 1.11
C GLN A 54 8.32 -17.82 0.42
N LEU A 55 8.21 -18.97 1.09
CA LEU A 55 8.74 -20.25 0.58
C LEU A 55 7.96 -20.76 -0.64
N THR A 56 6.65 -20.52 -0.67
CA THR A 56 5.78 -21.06 -1.73
C THR A 56 5.26 -19.97 -2.67
N ASP A 57 5.02 -20.37 -3.92
CA ASP A 57 4.39 -19.50 -4.92
C ASP A 57 2.99 -19.07 -4.49
N PHE A 58 2.26 -19.93 -3.76
CA PHE A 58 0.95 -19.60 -3.20
C PHE A 58 1.03 -18.41 -2.24
N GLU A 59 1.97 -18.43 -1.29
CA GLU A 59 2.13 -17.36 -0.32
C GLU A 59 2.58 -16.06 -0.99
N ASN A 60 3.55 -16.14 -1.90
CA ASN A 60 4.02 -14.97 -2.66
C ASN A 60 2.89 -14.38 -3.53
N ALA A 61 2.07 -15.22 -4.16
CA ALA A 61 0.89 -14.78 -4.91
C ALA A 61 -0.15 -14.12 -4.00
N ALA A 62 -0.45 -14.70 -2.84
CA ALA A 62 -1.42 -14.15 -1.89
C ALA A 62 -1.05 -12.72 -1.48
N PHE A 63 0.21 -12.51 -1.09
CA PHE A 63 0.71 -11.19 -0.70
C PHE A 63 0.77 -10.20 -1.86
N THR A 64 1.13 -10.66 -3.07
CA THR A 64 1.13 -9.82 -4.27
C THR A 64 -0.29 -9.36 -4.61
N VAL A 65 -1.26 -10.27 -4.58
CA VAL A 65 -2.68 -9.98 -4.81
C VAL A 65 -3.22 -8.99 -3.78
N LEU A 66 -2.85 -9.15 -2.49
CA LEU A 66 -3.20 -8.19 -1.44
C LEU A 66 -2.72 -6.77 -1.78
N VAL A 67 -1.43 -6.59 -2.13
CA VAL A 67 -0.87 -5.26 -2.44
C VAL A 67 -1.53 -4.64 -3.67
N VAL A 68 -1.76 -5.43 -4.72
CA VAL A 68 -2.44 -4.95 -5.94
C VAL A 68 -3.87 -4.51 -5.62
N LEU A 69 -4.65 -5.34 -4.94
CA LEU A 69 -6.04 -5.01 -4.61
C LEU A 69 -6.13 -3.83 -3.62
N LEU A 70 -5.22 -3.76 -2.65
CA LEU A 70 -5.14 -2.61 -1.74
C LEU A 70 -4.87 -1.32 -2.51
N SER A 71 -3.99 -1.33 -3.51
CA SER A 71 -3.75 -0.14 -4.35
C SER A 71 -5.01 0.30 -5.11
N ARG A 72 -5.83 -0.65 -5.58
CA ARG A 72 -7.10 -0.36 -6.25
C ARG A 72 -8.11 0.26 -5.29
N VAL A 73 -8.22 -0.31 -4.08
CA VAL A 73 -9.11 0.18 -3.02
C VAL A 73 -8.72 1.59 -2.56
N ILE A 74 -7.42 1.87 -2.41
CA ILE A 74 -6.94 3.21 -2.05
C ILE A 74 -7.42 4.24 -3.07
N LEU A 75 -7.28 3.95 -4.37
CA LEU A 75 -7.69 4.85 -5.45
C LEU A 75 -9.21 4.93 -5.59
N TYR A 76 -9.91 3.80 -5.48
CA TYR A 76 -11.36 3.73 -5.68
C TYR A 76 -12.13 4.48 -4.59
N TYR A 77 -11.77 4.28 -3.32
CA TYR A 77 -12.44 4.94 -2.19
C TYR A 77 -11.83 6.29 -1.81
N ASP A 78 -10.76 6.72 -2.48
CA ASP A 78 -9.99 7.92 -2.13
C ASP A 78 -9.55 7.88 -0.66
N LEU A 79 -8.97 6.74 -0.24
CA LEU A 79 -8.61 6.50 1.16
C LEU A 79 -7.54 7.50 1.60
N ASN A 80 -7.82 8.22 2.68
CA ASN A 80 -6.84 9.07 3.33
C ASN A 80 -6.07 8.26 4.38
N LEU A 81 -4.84 7.87 4.02
CA LEU A 81 -3.91 7.10 4.84
C LEU A 81 -2.75 7.95 5.38
N TYR A 82 -2.87 9.28 5.36
CA TYR A 82 -1.81 10.15 5.86
C TYR A 82 -1.60 9.96 7.37
N MET A 83 -0.33 9.86 7.76
CA MET A 83 0.12 9.83 9.15
C MET A 83 1.51 10.47 9.26
N PRO A 84 1.90 10.99 10.43
CA PRO A 84 3.23 11.56 10.62
C PRO A 84 4.33 10.53 10.33
N LEU A 85 5.37 10.93 9.61
CA LEU A 85 6.48 10.03 9.25
C LEU A 85 7.17 9.43 10.50
N SER A 86 7.22 10.19 11.60
CA SER A 86 7.75 9.69 12.89
C SER A 86 7.00 8.46 13.42
N GLN A 87 5.69 8.33 13.15
CA GLN A 87 4.92 7.15 13.52
C GLN A 87 5.15 5.99 12.55
N VAL A 88 5.42 6.28 11.27
CA VAL A 88 5.83 5.28 10.28
C VAL A 88 7.19 4.69 10.66
N ASP A 89 8.14 5.53 11.07
CA ASP A 89 9.46 5.10 11.53
C ASP A 89 9.38 4.22 12.79
N GLU A 90 8.53 4.61 13.74
CA GLU A 90 8.27 3.79 14.94
C GLU A 90 7.61 2.45 14.57
N ASN A 91 6.67 2.44 13.62
CA ASN A 91 6.10 1.20 13.09
C ASN A 91 7.16 0.29 12.48
N MET A 92 8.09 0.84 11.67
CA MET A 92 9.20 0.09 11.10
C MET A 92 10.09 -0.50 12.19
N ARG A 93 10.41 0.26 13.24
CA ARG A 93 11.20 -0.24 14.39
C ARG A 93 10.49 -1.37 15.12
N ARG A 94 9.17 -1.27 15.31
CA ARG A 94 8.35 -2.32 15.96
C ARG A 94 8.27 -3.59 15.11
N ALA A 95 8.18 -3.45 13.78
CA ALA A 95 8.08 -4.57 12.84
C ALA A 95 9.28 -5.53 12.90
N HIS A 96 10.47 -5.03 13.27
CA HIS A 96 11.69 -5.84 13.38
C HIS A 96 11.78 -6.66 14.68
N LYS A 97 10.89 -6.43 15.66
CA LYS A 97 10.95 -7.20 16.91
C LYS A 97 10.55 -8.65 16.65
N ARG A 98 11.21 -9.58 17.34
CA ARG A 98 10.80 -10.99 17.34
C ARG A 98 9.35 -11.10 17.78
N ASP A 99 8.58 -11.89 17.03
CA ASP A 99 7.16 -12.11 17.29
C ASP A 99 6.32 -10.81 17.25
N ALA A 100 6.71 -9.86 16.39
CA ALA A 100 6.03 -8.57 16.30
C ALA A 100 4.56 -8.69 15.87
N ILE A 101 4.25 -9.68 15.04
CA ILE A 101 2.89 -9.95 14.55
C ILE A 101 1.90 -10.21 15.68
N ASN A 102 2.34 -10.90 16.75
CA ASN A 102 1.48 -11.25 17.90
C ASN A 102 1.64 -10.27 19.08
N THR A 103 2.83 -9.69 19.25
CA THR A 103 3.16 -8.93 20.47
C THR A 103 3.11 -7.42 20.29
N GLN A 104 3.27 -6.90 19.08
CA GLN A 104 3.33 -5.46 18.82
C GLN A 104 2.01 -4.94 18.26
N LYS A 105 1.82 -3.64 18.47
CA LYS A 105 0.78 -2.86 17.80
C LYS A 105 1.44 -1.77 16.97
N PHE A 106 0.74 -1.29 15.97
CA PHE A 106 1.22 -0.34 14.99
C PHE A 106 0.29 0.85 14.95
N TRP A 107 0.87 2.05 14.84
CA TRP A 107 0.12 3.26 14.62
C TRP A 107 -0.60 3.17 13.28
N PHE A 108 -1.91 3.34 13.33
CA PHE A 108 -2.76 3.30 12.16
C PHE A 108 -3.92 4.29 12.31
N ARG A 109 -4.40 4.80 11.19
CA ARG A 109 -5.47 5.79 11.18
C ARG A 109 -6.81 5.13 11.53
N GLN A 110 -7.56 5.72 12.45
CA GLN A 110 -8.85 5.20 12.86
C GLN A 110 -9.92 5.34 11.77
N THR A 111 -9.95 6.50 11.12
CA THR A 111 -10.87 6.79 10.01
C THR A 111 -10.08 6.96 8.74
N VAL A 112 -10.19 6.01 7.82
CA VAL A 112 -9.49 6.05 6.52
C VAL A 112 -10.36 6.62 5.39
N MET A 113 -11.68 6.62 5.57
CA MET A 113 -12.61 7.18 4.58
C MET A 113 -12.63 8.71 4.69
N PRO A 114 -12.57 9.44 3.56
CA PRO A 114 -12.65 10.89 3.57
C PRO A 114 -14.01 11.33 4.12
N LYS A 115 -14.02 12.35 4.98
CA LYS A 115 -15.28 12.91 5.49
C LYS A 115 -15.97 13.65 4.33
N VAL A 116 -17.30 13.61 4.26
CA VAL A 116 -18.09 14.26 3.19
C VAL A 116 -17.75 15.77 3.06
N SER A 117 -17.34 16.41 4.16
CA SER A 117 -16.89 17.82 4.21
C SER A 117 -15.51 18.08 3.57
N GLU A 118 -14.64 17.07 3.45
CA GLU A 118 -13.29 17.22 2.85
C GLU A 118 -13.34 17.24 1.31
N ARG A 119 -14.43 16.73 0.70
CA ARG A 119 -14.61 16.76 -0.76
C ARG A 119 -14.88 18.16 -1.33
N GLN A 120 -15.30 19.11 -0.49
CA GLN A 120 -15.68 20.47 -0.90
C GLN A 120 -14.57 21.51 -0.68
N SER A 121 -13.46 21.16 -0.04
CA SER A 121 -12.36 22.08 0.31
C SER A 121 -11.08 21.76 -0.47
N ARG A 122 -11.17 21.66 -1.80
CA ARG A 122 -10.00 21.56 -2.69
C ARG A 122 -9.38 22.92 -3.08
N ASP A 123 -10.04 24.03 -2.75
CA ASP A 123 -9.52 25.38 -2.92
C ASP A 123 -9.14 25.98 -1.57
N GLY A 124 -7.84 25.97 -1.25
CA GLY A 124 -7.29 26.72 -0.12
C GLY A 124 -6.40 25.89 0.82
N CYS A 125 -5.09 26.09 0.67
CA CYS A 125 -4.11 25.81 1.70
C CYS A 125 -4.51 26.53 3.01
N ASN A 126 -5.03 25.79 4.01
CA ASN A 126 -4.93 26.09 5.46
C ASN A 126 -5.76 25.17 6.39
N SER A 127 -5.77 23.85 6.18
CA SER A 127 -6.08 22.94 7.31
C SER A 127 -5.61 21.52 7.03
N CYS A 128 -4.36 21.22 7.40
CA CYS A 128 -3.90 19.86 7.66
C CYS A 128 -4.46 19.32 9.00
N GLY A 129 -5.62 19.83 9.44
CA GLY A 129 -6.18 19.66 10.78
C GLY A 129 -7.51 18.88 10.80
N GLY A 130 -7.78 18.07 9.77
CA GLY A 130 -8.77 17.00 9.93
C GLY A 130 -8.21 16.02 10.95
N ASP A 131 -8.79 15.97 12.15
CA ASP A 131 -8.37 15.16 13.31
C ASP A 131 -7.68 13.85 12.86
N LEU A 132 -6.35 13.83 12.89
CA LEU A 132 -5.52 12.69 12.53
C LEU A 132 -5.57 11.71 13.70
N SER A 133 -6.75 11.16 13.96
CA SER A 133 -6.95 10.20 15.03
C SER A 133 -6.21 8.91 14.67
N LEU A 134 -5.06 8.74 15.32
CA LEU A 134 -4.18 7.60 15.18
C LEU A 134 -4.35 6.73 16.41
N GLN A 135 -4.42 5.43 16.19
CA GLN A 135 -4.57 4.44 17.24
C GLN A 135 -3.60 3.29 17.01
N GLU A 136 -3.26 2.58 18.08
CA GLU A 136 -2.41 1.40 18.02
C GLU A 136 -3.26 0.15 17.77
N LEU A 137 -3.06 -0.48 16.61
CA LEU A 137 -3.76 -1.69 16.17
C LEU A 137 -2.80 -2.86 15.96
N SER A 138 -3.24 -4.09 16.22
CA SER A 138 -2.53 -5.28 15.73
C SER A 138 -2.67 -5.42 14.21
N ILE A 139 -1.81 -6.23 13.57
CA ILE A 139 -1.93 -6.51 12.13
C ILE A 139 -3.29 -7.14 11.81
N SER A 140 -3.78 -8.05 12.66
CA SER A 140 -5.13 -8.62 12.53
C SER A 140 -6.21 -7.54 12.57
N GLU A 141 -6.12 -6.57 13.48
CA GLU A 141 -7.08 -5.46 13.58
C GLU A 141 -6.99 -4.50 12.39
N ILE A 142 -5.81 -4.30 11.82
CA ILE A 142 -5.63 -3.50 10.59
C ILE A 142 -6.30 -4.18 9.38
N LEU A 143 -6.14 -5.50 9.26
CA LEU A 143 -6.68 -6.26 8.14
C LEU A 143 -8.18 -6.51 8.27
N GLN A 144 -8.64 -6.94 9.44
CA GLN A 144 -10.02 -7.40 9.67
C GLN A 144 -10.93 -6.32 10.27
N GLY A 145 -10.35 -5.25 10.80
CA GLY A 145 -11.07 -4.15 11.43
C GLY A 145 -11.13 -4.24 12.95
N LYS A 146 -11.52 -3.13 13.57
CA LYS A 146 -11.75 -3.00 15.01
C LYS A 146 -12.70 -1.84 15.30
N GLY A 147 -13.80 -2.13 15.99
CA GLY A 147 -14.80 -1.11 16.32
C GLY A 147 -15.37 -0.45 15.06
N GLU A 148 -15.18 0.87 14.94
CA GLU A 148 -15.64 1.64 13.77
C GLU A 148 -14.76 1.48 12.53
N PHE A 149 -13.50 1.03 12.69
CA PHE A 149 -12.62 0.80 11.56
C PHE A 149 -12.97 -0.53 10.89
N ARG A 150 -13.40 -0.47 9.62
CA ARG A 150 -13.88 -1.64 8.85
C ARG A 150 -12.81 -2.68 8.52
N GLY A 151 -11.52 -2.33 8.56
CA GLY A 151 -10.44 -3.22 8.13
C GLY A 151 -10.15 -3.16 6.63
N LEU A 152 -8.91 -3.40 6.24
CA LEU A 152 -8.49 -3.37 4.83
C LEU A 152 -9.11 -4.51 4.01
N VAL A 153 -9.18 -5.72 4.54
CA VAL A 153 -9.71 -6.90 3.84
C VAL A 153 -11.21 -6.74 3.54
N PRO A 154 -12.08 -6.37 4.51
CA PRO A 154 -13.49 -6.11 4.20
C PRO A 154 -13.70 -5.01 3.15
N MET A 155 -12.86 -3.97 3.11
CA MET A 155 -12.94 -2.94 2.07
C MET A 155 -12.57 -3.49 0.68
N ILE A 156 -11.58 -4.38 0.60
CA ILE A 156 -11.23 -5.07 -0.65
C ILE A 156 -12.38 -5.99 -1.10
N MET A 157 -12.95 -6.78 -0.19
CA MET A 157 -14.06 -7.66 -0.53
C MET A 157 -15.28 -6.88 -1.04
N ALA A 158 -15.61 -5.74 -0.41
CA ALA A 158 -16.68 -4.87 -0.87
C ALA A 158 -16.38 -4.24 -2.25
N TYR A 159 -15.13 -3.90 -2.54
CA TYR A 159 -14.72 -3.43 -3.87
C TYR A 159 -14.87 -4.52 -4.94
N LEU A 160 -14.46 -5.76 -4.64
CA LEU A 160 -14.57 -6.88 -5.57
C LEU A 160 -16.03 -7.25 -5.88
N ASP A 161 -16.90 -7.17 -4.88
CA ASP A 161 -18.34 -7.37 -5.02
C ASP A 161 -18.95 -6.27 -5.92
N MET A 162 -18.56 -5.01 -5.70
CA MET A 162 -19.09 -3.87 -6.48
C MET A 162 -18.67 -3.89 -7.96
N ILE A 163 -17.52 -4.46 -8.31
CA ILE A 163 -17.10 -4.63 -9.71
C ILE A 163 -17.63 -5.93 -10.35
N ASP A 164 -18.54 -6.64 -9.70
CA ASP A 164 -19.13 -7.90 -10.15
C ASP A 164 -18.08 -8.95 -10.53
N THR A 165 -17.08 -9.15 -9.64
CA THR A 165 -16.01 -10.15 -9.86
C THR A 165 -16.58 -11.56 -9.98
N ASP A 166 -16.08 -12.35 -10.92
CA ASP A 166 -16.53 -13.72 -11.13
C ASP A 166 -16.28 -14.62 -9.90
N THR A 167 -17.14 -15.63 -9.74
CA THR A 167 -17.13 -16.53 -8.58
C THR A 167 -15.81 -17.26 -8.39
N ASN A 168 -15.11 -17.63 -9.47
CA ASN A 168 -13.86 -18.39 -9.36
C ASN A 168 -12.73 -17.49 -8.84
N THR A 169 -12.62 -16.28 -9.39
CA THR A 169 -11.67 -15.27 -8.92
C THR A 169 -11.97 -14.88 -7.47
N MET A 170 -13.25 -14.66 -7.14
CA MET A 170 -13.66 -14.35 -5.77
C MET A 170 -13.26 -15.46 -4.78
N ASN A 171 -13.51 -16.73 -5.11
CA ASN A 171 -13.12 -17.86 -4.27
C ASN A 171 -11.59 -17.95 -4.10
N MET A 172 -10.82 -17.70 -5.16
CA MET A 172 -9.35 -17.69 -5.08
C MET A 172 -8.85 -16.57 -4.15
N VAL A 173 -9.39 -15.36 -4.29
CA VAL A 173 -9.03 -14.23 -3.43
C VAL A 173 -9.45 -14.50 -1.97
N CYS A 174 -10.62 -15.08 -1.74
CA CYS A 174 -11.05 -15.51 -0.41
C CYS A 174 -10.04 -16.46 0.23
N ASN A 175 -9.55 -17.45 -0.50
CA ASN A 175 -8.54 -18.39 0.02
C ASN A 175 -7.24 -17.67 0.40
N TYR A 176 -6.76 -16.73 -0.43
CA TYR A 176 -5.59 -15.92 -0.11
C TYR A 176 -5.79 -15.06 1.14
N PHE A 177 -6.95 -14.43 1.30
CA PHE A 177 -7.21 -13.58 2.45
C PHE A 177 -7.49 -14.36 3.72
N GLN A 178 -8.10 -15.54 3.64
CA GLN A 178 -8.19 -16.46 4.78
C GLN A 178 -6.79 -16.83 5.29
N PHE A 179 -5.88 -17.16 4.38
CA PHE A 179 -4.49 -17.46 4.72
C PHE A 179 -3.79 -16.25 5.39
N ILE A 180 -3.87 -15.07 4.79
CA ILE A 180 -3.24 -13.85 5.32
C ILE A 180 -3.83 -13.46 6.68
N CYS A 181 -5.15 -13.49 6.84
CA CYS A 181 -5.82 -13.16 8.11
C CYS A 181 -5.51 -14.18 9.21
N ALA A 182 -5.45 -15.47 8.88
CA ALA A 182 -5.08 -16.52 9.83
C ALA A 182 -3.63 -16.35 10.32
N ARG A 183 -2.69 -15.99 9.43
CA ARG A 183 -1.33 -15.59 9.82
C ARG A 183 -1.33 -14.34 10.71
N ALA A 184 -2.06 -13.30 10.31
CA ALA A 184 -2.14 -12.06 11.07
C ALA A 184 -2.73 -12.22 12.48
N ALA A 185 -3.59 -13.20 12.68
CA ALA A 185 -4.17 -13.55 13.97
C ALA A 185 -3.28 -14.48 14.82
N GLY A 186 -2.11 -14.89 14.31
CA GLY A 186 -1.22 -15.85 14.99
C GLY A 186 -1.69 -17.30 14.93
N GLY A 187 -2.69 -17.62 14.10
CA GLY A 187 -3.23 -18.98 13.95
C GLY A 187 -2.43 -19.86 12.98
N LEU A 188 -1.55 -19.26 12.18
CA LEU A 188 -0.62 -19.94 11.28
C LEU A 188 0.77 -19.33 11.48
N LEU A 189 1.80 -20.18 11.64
CA LEU A 189 3.20 -19.80 11.55
C LEU A 189 3.66 -20.00 10.11
#